data_AF-A0A923Y044-F1
#
_entry.id   AF-A0A923Y044-F1
#
_cell.length_a   1.000
_cell.length_b   1.000
_cell.length_c   1.000
_cell.angle_alpha   90.00
_cell.angle_beta   90.00
_cell.angle_gamma   90.00
#
_symmetry.space_group_name_H-M   'P 1'
#
loop_
_entity.id
_entity.type
_entity.pdbx_description
1 polymer ?
#
loop_
_entity_poly.entity_id
_entity_poly.type
_entity_poly.pdbx_seq_one_letter_code
_entity_poly.pdbx_strand_id
1 'polypeptide(L)'
;MKPVNQKAWLLILPVILCVAFSAILPLMTVVNYSVQDIISPERRVFVGMEWFKSVMRDDDLQGALLRQITFSLSVLLVEIPLGIALALSMPAKGWQSSAVLVLVAISLLIPWNVVGTIWQIYGRTDIGLMGATLAALGFDYSYTGNATHAWLTVLLMDVWHWTPLVALLCFAGLRAIPDAYYQAASIDGASKFAVFRYIQLPKLRGVLMIAVLLRFMDSFMIYTEPFVLTGGGPGNATTFLSQYLTQKAVGQFDLGPA
;
A
#
# COMPACT_ATOMS: atom_id res chain seq x y z
N MET A 1 -27.10 27.47 30.15
CA MET A 1 -26.79 26.07 29.81
C MET A 1 -26.88 25.93 28.29
N LYS A 2 -25.87 25.35 27.61
CA LYS A 2 -25.99 25.09 26.16
C LYS A 2 -27.14 24.10 25.93
N PRO A 3 -28.11 24.37 25.05
CA PRO A 3 -29.19 23.42 24.78
C PRO A 3 -28.59 22.14 24.21
N VAL A 4 -28.99 21.00 24.78
CA VAL A 4 -28.54 19.68 24.33
C VAL A 4 -29.17 19.42 22.96
N ASN A 5 -28.37 19.48 21.89
CA ASN A 5 -28.84 19.25 20.52
C ASN A 5 -28.35 17.88 20.03
N GLN A 6 -29.28 16.93 19.93
CA GLN A 6 -29.00 15.55 19.52
C GLN A 6 -29.09 15.34 17.99
N LYS A 7 -29.38 16.40 17.20
CA LYS A 7 -29.52 16.28 15.74
C LYS A 7 -28.28 15.72 15.05
N ALA A 8 -27.09 16.00 15.58
CA ALA A 8 -25.84 15.44 15.06
C ALA A 8 -25.82 13.90 15.09
N TRP A 9 -26.35 13.28 16.16
CA TRP A 9 -26.41 11.82 16.27
C TRP A 9 -27.40 11.20 15.28
N LEU A 10 -28.54 11.86 15.07
CA LEU A 10 -29.53 11.42 14.07
C LEU A 10 -28.97 11.49 12.64
N LEU A 11 -28.11 12.47 12.35
CA LEU A 11 -27.46 12.61 11.03
C LEU A 11 -26.35 11.56 10.80
N ILE A 12 -25.69 11.10 11.87
CA ILE A 12 -24.64 10.07 11.77
C ILE A 12 -25.23 8.65 11.78
N LEU A 13 -26.44 8.48 12.32
CA LEU A 13 -27.11 7.18 12.47
C LEU A 13 -27.15 6.35 11.17
N PRO A 14 -27.47 6.88 9.97
CA PRO A 14 -27.47 6.09 8.75
C PRO A 14 -26.10 5.49 8.42
N VAL A 15 -25.02 6.25 8.64
CA VAL A 15 -23.64 5.78 8.43
C VAL A 15 -23.29 4.67 9.42
N ILE A 16 -23.66 4.84 10.70
CA ILE A 16 -23.44 3.81 11.72
C ILE A 16 -24.16 2.52 11.35
N LEU A 17 -25.43 2.60 10.91
CA LEU A 17 -26.21 1.42 10.52
C LEU A 17 -25.59 0.73 9.30
N CYS A 18 -25.18 1.49 8.28
CA CYS A 18 -24.49 0.93 7.12
C CYS A 18 -23.19 0.23 7.52
N VAL A 19 -22.35 0.85 8.36
CA VAL A 19 -21.08 0.26 8.83
C VAL A 19 -21.33 -0.96 9.72
N ALA A 20 -22.32 -0.91 10.61
CA ALA A 20 -22.67 -2.06 11.45
C ALA A 20 -23.08 -3.25 10.59
N PHE A 21 -23.90 -3.01 9.56
CA PHE A 21 -24.31 -4.08 8.65
C PHE A 21 -23.17 -4.58 7.76
N SER A 22 -22.36 -3.70 7.17
CA SER A 22 -21.36 -4.08 6.18
C SER A 22 -20.02 -4.54 6.76
N ALA A 23 -19.66 -4.10 7.97
CA ALA A 23 -18.37 -4.42 8.59
C ALA A 23 -18.53 -5.31 9.83
N ILE A 24 -19.45 -4.98 10.74
CA ILE A 24 -19.56 -5.72 12.02
C ILE A 24 -20.14 -7.12 11.80
N LEU A 25 -21.18 -7.27 10.97
CA LEU A 25 -21.77 -8.59 10.71
C LEU A 25 -20.80 -9.58 10.03
N PRO A 26 -20.06 -9.21 8.96
CA PRO A 26 -19.05 -10.10 8.40
C PRO A 26 -17.91 -10.38 9.39
N LEU A 27 -17.47 -9.40 10.17
CA LEU A 27 -16.45 -9.60 11.20
C LEU A 27 -16.89 -10.62 12.26
N MET A 28 -18.13 -10.56 12.72
CA MET A 28 -18.68 -11.56 13.63
C MET A 28 -18.66 -12.96 13.01
N THR A 29 -18.92 -13.07 11.72
CA THR A 29 -18.87 -14.34 10.99
C THR A 29 -17.45 -14.89 10.92
N VAL A 30 -16.47 -14.04 10.62
CA VAL A 30 -15.03 -14.40 10.60
C VAL A 30 -14.58 -14.87 11.99
N VAL A 31 -14.93 -14.12 13.05
CA VAL A 31 -14.62 -14.53 14.43
C VAL A 31 -15.26 -15.88 14.77
N ASN A 32 -16.51 -16.10 14.37
CA ASN A 32 -17.19 -17.37 14.58
C ASN A 32 -16.53 -18.55 13.82
N TYR A 33 -16.05 -18.32 12.60
CA TYR A 33 -15.34 -19.34 11.82
C TYR A 33 -13.97 -19.66 12.39
N SER A 34 -13.25 -18.66 12.94
CA SER A 34 -11.91 -18.85 13.52
C SER A 34 -11.84 -19.84 14.70
N VAL A 35 -12.98 -20.16 15.33
CA VAL A 35 -13.09 -21.12 16.45
C VAL A 35 -13.81 -22.41 16.08
N GLN A 36 -14.16 -22.58 14.79
CA GLN A 36 -14.90 -23.72 14.28
C GLN A 36 -14.12 -24.43 13.17
N ASP A 37 -14.21 -25.75 13.16
CA ASP A 37 -13.85 -26.58 12.01
C ASP A 37 -15.09 -26.79 11.14
N ILE A 38 -15.04 -26.28 9.91
CA ILE A 38 -16.17 -26.23 8.97
C ILE A 38 -15.92 -27.29 7.89
N ILE A 39 -16.34 -28.51 8.18
CA ILE A 39 -16.18 -29.66 7.29
C ILE A 39 -17.21 -29.59 6.14
N SER A 40 -18.40 -29.07 6.43
CA SER A 40 -19.43 -28.77 5.43
C SER A 40 -20.34 -27.63 5.89
N PRO A 41 -21.17 -27.03 5.01
CA PRO A 41 -22.10 -25.97 5.40
C PRO A 41 -23.01 -26.34 6.59
N GLU A 42 -23.33 -27.63 6.71
CA GLU A 42 -24.21 -28.21 7.73
C GLU A 42 -23.44 -28.81 8.92
N ARG A 43 -22.15 -29.14 8.75
CA ARG A 43 -21.32 -29.80 9.78
C ARG A 43 -20.19 -28.89 10.23
N ARG A 44 -20.39 -28.26 11.40
CA ARG A 44 -19.43 -27.39 12.07
C ARG A 44 -19.11 -27.92 13.45
N VAL A 45 -17.83 -28.05 13.78
CA VAL A 45 -17.36 -28.53 15.07
C VAL A 45 -16.65 -27.38 15.78
N PHE A 46 -17.00 -27.09 17.03
CA PHE A 46 -16.27 -26.08 17.79
C PHE A 46 -14.92 -26.64 18.25
N VAL A 47 -13.83 -26.01 17.80
CA VAL A 47 -12.44 -26.40 18.10
C VAL A 47 -11.73 -25.39 19.01
N GLY A 48 -12.38 -24.29 19.35
CA GLY A 48 -11.87 -23.28 20.28
C GLY A 48 -10.59 -22.63 19.77
N MET A 49 -9.46 -22.88 20.44
CA MET A 49 -8.16 -22.24 20.14
C MET A 49 -7.21 -23.11 19.32
N GLU A 50 -7.69 -24.22 18.76
CA GLU A 50 -6.85 -25.17 18.00
C GLU A 50 -6.23 -24.52 16.76
N TRP A 51 -7.02 -23.80 15.96
CA TRP A 51 -6.53 -23.10 14.77
C TRP A 51 -5.49 -22.03 15.09
N PHE A 52 -5.66 -21.29 16.18
CA PHE A 52 -4.66 -20.30 16.60
C PHE A 52 -3.31 -20.96 16.92
N LYS A 53 -3.32 -22.14 17.57
CA LYS A 53 -2.08 -22.89 17.85
C LYS A 53 -1.43 -23.45 16.58
N SER A 54 -2.22 -23.94 15.62
CA SER A 54 -1.69 -24.48 14.38
C SER A 54 -1.14 -23.38 13.48
N VAL A 55 -1.87 -22.28 13.30
CA VAL A 55 -1.46 -21.10 12.51
C VAL A 55 -0.19 -20.47 13.07
N MET A 56 -0.03 -20.40 14.39
CA MET A 56 1.21 -19.90 15.00
C MET A 56 2.43 -20.77 14.72
N ARG A 57 2.25 -22.01 14.24
CA ARG A 57 3.32 -22.97 13.89
C ARG A 57 3.40 -23.25 12.39
N ASP A 58 2.65 -22.51 11.59
CA ASP A 58 2.60 -22.64 10.14
C ASP A 58 3.75 -21.84 9.52
N ASP A 59 4.82 -22.54 9.12
CA ASP A 59 6.03 -21.93 8.56
C ASP A 59 5.74 -21.15 7.27
N ASP A 60 4.75 -21.57 6.47
CA ASP A 60 4.37 -20.89 5.24
C ASP A 60 3.67 -19.56 5.54
N LEU A 61 2.75 -19.55 6.52
CA LEU A 61 2.09 -18.32 6.98
C LEU A 61 3.08 -17.36 7.62
N GLN A 62 3.98 -17.85 8.47
CA GLN A 62 5.05 -17.03 9.06
C GLN A 62 5.95 -16.43 7.97
N GLY A 63 6.32 -17.24 6.97
CA GLY A 63 7.06 -16.78 5.79
C GLY A 63 6.30 -15.69 5.03
N ALA A 64 5.00 -15.86 4.82
CA ALA A 64 4.17 -14.89 4.10
C ALA A 64 4.03 -13.57 4.88
N LEU A 65 3.89 -13.65 6.20
CA LEU A 65 3.88 -12.49 7.09
C LEU A 65 5.22 -11.75 7.07
N LEU A 66 6.35 -12.46 7.11
CA LEU A 66 7.67 -11.84 7.04
C LEU A 66 7.89 -11.16 5.68
N ARG A 67 7.52 -11.81 4.57
CA ARG A 67 7.54 -11.19 3.23
C ARG A 67 6.66 -9.94 3.18
N GLN A 68 5.47 -9.98 3.78
CA GLN A 68 4.55 -8.85 3.85
C GLN A 68 5.12 -7.67 4.63
N ILE A 69 5.64 -7.90 5.84
CA ILE A 69 6.23 -6.86 6.68
C ILE A 69 7.45 -6.26 6.00
N THR A 70 8.36 -7.10 5.50
CA THR A 70 9.59 -6.63 4.82
C THR A 70 9.26 -5.83 3.57
N PHE A 71 8.25 -6.25 2.81
CA PHE A 71 7.74 -5.51 1.65
C PHE A 71 7.17 -4.15 2.03
N SER A 72 6.19 -4.09 2.95
CA SER A 72 5.58 -2.83 3.38
C SER A 72 6.60 -1.84 3.97
N LEU A 73 7.59 -2.33 4.74
CA LEU A 73 8.67 -1.48 5.24
C LEU A 73 9.57 -0.97 4.12
N SER A 74 9.89 -1.80 3.12
CA SER A 74 10.71 -1.41 1.98
C SER A 74 10.00 -0.39 1.09
N VAL A 75 8.70 -0.57 0.87
CA VAL A 75 7.82 0.38 0.19
C VAL A 75 7.89 1.74 0.89
N LEU A 76 7.60 1.79 2.19
CA LEU A 76 7.64 3.06 2.95
C LEU A 76 9.01 3.71 2.95
N LEU A 77 10.09 2.91 3.04
CA LEU A 77 11.46 3.40 3.04
C LEU A 77 11.81 4.11 1.72
N VAL A 78 11.23 3.68 0.61
CA VAL A 78 11.49 4.24 -0.72
C VAL A 78 10.50 5.34 -1.07
N GLU A 79 9.20 5.10 -0.92
CA GLU A 79 8.15 6.01 -1.35
C GLU A 79 8.11 7.31 -0.56
N ILE A 80 8.37 7.27 0.76
CA ILE A 80 8.29 8.48 1.59
C ILE A 80 9.37 9.49 1.19
N PRO A 81 10.67 9.12 1.11
CA PRO A 81 11.69 10.03 0.59
C PRO A 81 11.44 10.45 -0.86
N LEU A 82 11.03 9.52 -1.73
CA LEU A 82 10.81 9.82 -3.14
C LEU A 82 9.62 10.77 -3.35
N GLY A 83 8.53 10.57 -2.61
CA GLY A 83 7.35 11.43 -2.64
C GLY A 83 7.65 12.84 -2.12
N ILE A 84 8.45 12.98 -1.06
CA ILE A 84 8.92 14.28 -0.58
C ILE A 84 9.81 14.95 -1.64
N ALA A 85 10.75 14.21 -2.24
CA ALA A 85 11.65 14.73 -3.26
C ALA A 85 10.88 15.23 -4.48
N LEU A 86 9.91 14.45 -4.97
CA LEU A 86 9.02 14.85 -6.05
C LEU A 86 8.22 16.09 -5.68
N ALA A 87 7.58 16.12 -4.51
CA ALA A 87 6.80 17.26 -4.05
C ALA A 87 7.61 18.57 -3.98
N LEU A 88 8.88 18.49 -3.54
CA LEU A 88 9.79 19.64 -3.51
C LEU A 88 10.24 20.10 -4.90
N SER A 89 10.28 19.20 -5.89
CA SER A 89 10.65 19.52 -7.27
C SER A 89 9.50 20.12 -8.09
N MET A 90 8.26 19.98 -7.62
CA MET A 90 7.08 20.45 -8.34
C MET A 90 7.01 22.00 -8.40
N PRO A 91 6.61 22.58 -9.55
CA PRO A 91 6.38 24.02 -9.65
C PRO A 91 5.34 24.50 -8.65
N ALA A 92 5.65 25.61 -7.97
CA ALA A 92 4.88 26.06 -6.82
C ALA A 92 3.58 26.82 -7.19
N LYS A 93 3.51 27.38 -8.41
CA LYS A 93 2.40 28.19 -8.95
C LYS A 93 2.37 28.07 -10.50
N GLY A 94 1.23 28.40 -11.11
CA GLY A 94 1.07 28.49 -12.57
C GLY A 94 0.64 27.18 -13.26
N TRP A 95 0.46 27.24 -14.58
CA TRP A 95 -0.05 26.11 -15.38
C TRP A 95 0.84 24.87 -15.35
N GLN A 96 2.15 25.05 -15.19
CA GLN A 96 3.11 23.96 -15.05
C GLN A 96 2.87 23.12 -13.80
N SER A 97 2.41 23.75 -12.71
CA SER A 97 2.03 23.04 -11.49
C SER A 97 0.88 22.07 -11.77
N SER A 98 -0.18 22.56 -12.41
CA SER A 98 -1.31 21.72 -12.81
C SER A 98 -0.90 20.59 -13.75
N ALA A 99 -0.06 20.88 -14.75
CA ALA A 99 0.42 19.86 -15.69
C ALA A 99 1.21 18.75 -14.98
N VAL A 100 2.13 19.11 -14.07
CA VAL A 100 2.92 18.13 -13.31
C VAL A 100 2.03 17.31 -12.38
N LEU A 101 1.03 17.93 -11.73
CA LEU A 101 0.08 17.21 -10.88
C LEU A 101 -0.72 16.16 -11.67
N VAL A 102 -1.17 16.51 -12.88
CA VAL A 102 -1.87 15.55 -13.76
C VAL A 102 -0.94 14.41 -14.20
N LEU A 103 0.29 14.73 -14.62
CA LEU A 103 1.26 13.73 -15.06
C LEU A 103 1.63 12.77 -13.94
N VAL A 104 1.79 13.27 -12.71
CA VAL A 104 2.12 12.44 -11.54
C VAL A 104 0.91 11.62 -11.10
N ALA A 105 -0.30 12.20 -11.11
CA ALA A 105 -1.51 11.50 -10.68
C ALA A 105 -2.00 10.42 -11.68
N ILE A 106 -1.48 10.39 -12.91
CA ILE A 106 -2.01 9.48 -13.95
C ILE A 106 -1.88 8.01 -13.58
N SER A 107 -0.83 7.63 -12.85
CA SER A 107 -0.66 6.23 -12.42
C SER A 107 -1.78 5.80 -11.48
N LEU A 108 -2.22 6.67 -10.58
CA LEU A 108 -3.26 6.38 -9.58
C LEU A 108 -4.64 6.14 -10.21
N LEU A 109 -4.82 6.51 -11.48
CA LEU A 109 -6.05 6.27 -12.24
C LEU A 109 -6.07 4.89 -12.90
N ILE A 110 -4.93 4.18 -12.91
CA ILE A 110 -4.82 2.87 -13.56
C ILE A 110 -5.40 1.81 -12.64
N PRO A 111 -6.34 0.96 -13.13
CA PRO A 111 -6.86 -0.15 -12.35
C PRO A 111 -5.76 -1.13 -11.92
N TRP A 112 -5.86 -1.69 -10.70
CA TRP A 112 -4.82 -2.56 -10.13
C TRP A 112 -4.44 -3.76 -11.02
N ASN A 113 -5.41 -4.40 -11.67
CA ASN A 113 -5.16 -5.51 -12.58
C ASN A 113 -4.39 -5.07 -13.84
N VAL A 114 -4.66 -3.86 -14.33
CA VAL A 114 -3.95 -3.28 -15.48
C VAL A 114 -2.51 -2.97 -15.10
N VAL A 115 -2.26 -2.48 -13.88
CA VAL A 115 -0.87 -2.26 -13.40
C VAL A 115 -0.05 -3.54 -13.40
N GLY A 116 -0.57 -4.63 -12.83
CA GLY A 116 0.13 -5.93 -12.88
C GLY A 116 0.41 -6.38 -14.31
N THR A 117 -0.55 -6.20 -15.22
CA THR A 117 -0.41 -6.58 -16.65
C THR A 117 0.64 -5.71 -17.37
N ILE A 118 0.66 -4.40 -17.11
CA ILE A 118 1.69 -3.48 -17.65
C ILE A 118 3.07 -3.98 -17.24
N TRP A 119 3.26 -4.34 -15.97
CA TRP A 119 4.54 -4.80 -15.45
C TRP A 119 4.95 -6.19 -15.96
N GLN A 120 4.00 -7.08 -16.25
CA GLN A 120 4.31 -8.34 -16.96
C GLN A 120 4.90 -8.06 -18.34
N ILE A 121 4.29 -7.19 -19.13
CA ILE A 121 4.78 -6.85 -20.47
C ILE A 121 6.09 -6.06 -20.36
N TYR A 122 6.18 -5.11 -19.44
CA TYR A 122 7.35 -4.25 -19.24
C TYR A 122 8.59 -5.06 -18.82
N GLY A 123 8.40 -6.07 -17.96
CA GLY A 123 9.44 -6.95 -17.45
C GLY A 123 9.81 -8.11 -18.37
N ARG A 124 9.21 -8.27 -19.54
CA ARG A 124 9.60 -9.32 -20.49
C ARG A 124 10.97 -9.06 -21.11
N THR A 125 11.84 -10.06 -21.13
CA THR A 125 13.19 -9.94 -21.69
C THR A 125 13.24 -9.92 -23.22
N ASP A 126 12.22 -10.46 -23.88
CA ASP A 126 12.13 -10.58 -25.33
C ASP A 126 11.50 -9.36 -26.00
N ILE A 127 10.50 -8.74 -25.37
CA ILE A 127 9.75 -7.62 -25.96
C ILE A 127 9.54 -6.42 -25.01
N GLY A 128 9.76 -6.60 -23.70
CA GLY A 128 9.46 -5.59 -22.69
C GLY A 128 10.52 -4.51 -22.64
N LEU A 129 10.12 -3.24 -22.50
CA LEU A 129 11.08 -2.14 -22.49
C LEU A 129 12.12 -2.28 -21.37
N MET A 130 11.74 -2.69 -20.16
CA MET A 130 12.72 -2.92 -19.07
C MET A 130 13.47 -4.23 -19.25
N GLY A 131 12.78 -5.33 -19.52
CA GLY A 131 13.45 -6.63 -19.63
C GLY A 131 14.44 -6.68 -20.79
N ALA A 132 14.06 -6.19 -21.98
CA ALA A 132 14.93 -6.18 -23.16
C ALA A 132 16.11 -5.21 -23.01
N THR A 133 15.92 -4.06 -22.34
CA THR A 133 17.04 -3.14 -22.07
C THR A 133 18.03 -3.73 -21.07
N LEU A 134 17.57 -4.39 -20.00
CA LEU A 134 18.44 -5.10 -19.06
C LEU A 134 19.21 -6.23 -19.77
N ALA A 135 18.55 -7.01 -20.63
CA ALA A 135 19.21 -8.05 -21.41
C ALA A 135 20.26 -7.47 -22.37
N ALA A 136 19.96 -6.36 -23.06
CA ALA A 136 20.90 -5.67 -23.95
C ALA A 136 22.12 -5.10 -23.21
N LEU A 137 21.97 -4.75 -21.93
CA LEU A 137 23.06 -4.34 -21.05
C LEU A 137 23.86 -5.53 -20.47
N GLY A 138 23.45 -6.78 -20.75
CA GLY A 138 24.12 -8.00 -20.31
C GLY A 138 23.64 -8.55 -18.96
N PHE A 139 22.53 -8.06 -18.41
CA PHE A 139 21.95 -8.60 -17.18
C PHE A 139 20.99 -9.76 -17.48
N ASP A 140 21.22 -10.91 -16.83
CA ASP A 140 20.31 -12.06 -16.89
C ASP A 140 19.09 -11.86 -15.96
N TYR A 141 18.22 -10.95 -16.37
CA TYR A 141 17.02 -10.59 -15.62
C TYR A 141 15.86 -11.54 -15.94
N SER A 142 15.16 -12.01 -14.92
CA SER A 142 13.98 -12.87 -15.10
C SER A 142 13.12 -12.83 -13.83
N TYR A 143 12.05 -12.04 -13.86
CA TYR A 143 11.12 -11.94 -12.73
C TYR A 143 10.25 -13.18 -12.55
N THR A 144 10.16 -14.06 -13.56
CA THR A 144 9.43 -15.32 -13.48
C THR A 144 10.31 -16.47 -13.02
N GLY A 145 11.63 -16.41 -13.29
CA GLY A 145 12.58 -17.49 -12.98
C GLY A 145 13.46 -17.24 -11.75
N ASN A 146 13.64 -15.99 -11.32
CA ASN A 146 14.51 -15.63 -10.19
C ASN A 146 13.73 -14.90 -9.07
N ALA A 147 13.85 -15.39 -7.84
CA ALA A 147 13.13 -14.89 -6.67
C ALA A 147 13.45 -13.43 -6.32
N THR A 148 14.73 -13.04 -6.42
CA THR A 148 15.17 -11.67 -6.15
C THR A 148 14.64 -10.71 -7.21
N HIS A 149 14.68 -11.11 -8.48
CA HIS A 149 14.13 -10.30 -9.57
C HIS A 149 12.61 -10.14 -9.40
N ALA A 150 11.88 -11.21 -9.10
CA ALA A 150 10.44 -11.14 -8.84
C ALA A 150 10.10 -10.13 -7.74
N TRP A 151 10.78 -10.24 -6.60
CA TRP A 151 10.54 -9.38 -5.44
C TRP A 151 10.87 -7.91 -5.73
N LEU A 152 12.01 -7.64 -6.38
CA LEU A 152 12.39 -6.28 -6.78
C LEU A 152 11.42 -5.69 -7.80
N THR A 153 10.93 -6.48 -8.76
CA THR A 153 9.97 -6.01 -9.76
C THR A 153 8.63 -5.66 -9.12
N VAL A 154 8.14 -6.45 -8.15
CA VAL A 154 6.94 -6.10 -7.37
C VAL A 154 7.16 -4.81 -6.57
N LEU A 155 8.32 -4.65 -5.92
CA LEU A 155 8.64 -3.42 -5.17
C LEU A 155 8.67 -2.19 -6.08
N LEU A 156 9.35 -2.28 -7.23
CA LEU A 156 9.44 -1.18 -8.19
C LEU A 156 8.07 -0.83 -8.78
N MET A 157 7.22 -1.83 -9.01
CA MET A 157 5.84 -1.66 -9.46
C MET A 157 5.01 -0.85 -8.46
N ASP A 158 5.00 -1.27 -7.19
CA ASP A 158 4.24 -0.59 -6.14
C ASP A 158 4.76 0.84 -5.94
N VAL A 159 6.09 1.02 -5.84
CA VAL A 159 6.72 2.34 -5.73
C VAL A 159 6.32 3.25 -6.89
N TRP A 160 6.36 2.75 -8.12
CA TRP A 160 5.93 3.53 -9.30
C TRP A 160 4.45 3.91 -9.23
N HIS A 161 3.60 2.97 -8.82
CA HIS A 161 2.16 3.19 -8.81
C HIS A 161 1.75 4.20 -7.73
N TRP A 162 2.29 4.08 -6.52
CA TRP A 162 1.77 4.75 -5.31
C TRP A 162 2.60 5.93 -4.79
N THR A 163 3.88 6.08 -5.19
CA THR A 163 4.67 7.29 -4.88
C THR A 163 3.91 8.59 -5.20
N PRO A 164 3.15 8.68 -6.31
CA PRO A 164 2.34 9.85 -6.60
C PRO A 164 1.38 10.27 -5.49
N LEU A 165 0.76 9.34 -4.76
CA LEU A 165 -0.11 9.68 -3.63
C LEU A 165 0.67 10.43 -2.55
N VAL A 166 1.85 9.94 -2.18
CA VAL A 166 2.73 10.57 -1.19
C VAL A 166 3.18 11.96 -1.69
N ALA A 167 3.55 12.06 -2.97
CA ALA A 167 3.97 13.32 -3.57
C ALA A 167 2.86 14.37 -3.55
N LEU A 168 1.63 13.99 -3.90
CA LEU A 168 0.47 14.88 -3.91
C LEU A 168 0.10 15.37 -2.51
N LEU A 169 0.10 14.46 -1.52
CA LEU A 169 -0.12 14.81 -0.12
C LEU A 169 0.94 15.79 0.38
N CYS A 170 2.22 15.46 0.16
CA CYS A 170 3.34 16.32 0.57
C CYS A 170 3.28 17.68 -0.15
N PHE A 171 2.94 17.71 -1.43
CA PHE A 171 2.80 18.95 -2.19
C PHE A 171 1.70 19.84 -1.62
N ALA A 172 0.51 19.28 -1.36
CA ALA A 172 -0.58 20.01 -0.70
C ALA A 172 -0.15 20.55 0.68
N GLY A 173 0.56 19.74 1.47
CA GLY A 173 1.13 20.15 2.75
C GLY A 173 2.13 21.31 2.64
N LEU A 174 3.04 21.26 1.66
CA LEU A 174 4.01 22.32 1.38
C LEU A 174 3.35 23.63 0.91
N ARG A 175 2.18 23.54 0.25
CA ARG A 175 1.38 24.70 -0.18
C ARG A 175 0.55 25.33 0.93
N ALA A 176 0.23 24.57 1.97
CA ALA A 176 -0.45 25.11 3.16
C ALA A 176 0.48 25.93 4.07
N ILE A 177 1.81 25.85 3.89
CA ILE A 177 2.78 26.62 4.69
C ILE A 177 2.73 28.10 4.27
N PRO A 178 2.46 29.05 5.20
CA PRO A 178 2.42 30.46 4.87
C PRO A 178 3.75 30.99 4.30
N ASP A 179 3.67 31.83 3.27
CA ASP A 179 4.84 32.42 2.58
C ASP A 179 5.75 33.22 3.54
N ALA A 180 5.22 33.74 4.64
CA ALA A 180 5.96 34.47 5.68
C ALA A 180 7.13 33.66 6.28
N TYR A 181 6.99 32.33 6.41
CA TYR A 181 8.08 31.48 6.90
C TYR A 181 9.26 31.44 5.92
N TYR A 182 8.96 31.37 4.61
CA TYR A 182 9.98 31.36 3.57
C TYR A 182 10.65 32.73 3.41
N GLN A 183 9.88 33.82 3.56
CA GLN A 183 10.40 35.18 3.54
C GLN A 183 11.36 35.43 4.72
N ALA A 184 10.96 35.05 5.94
CA ALA A 184 11.82 35.15 7.11
C ALA A 184 13.14 34.38 6.93
N ALA A 185 13.05 33.13 6.45
CA ALA A 185 14.24 32.32 6.18
C ALA A 185 15.16 32.92 5.11
N SER A 186 14.60 33.60 4.10
CA SER A 186 15.37 34.29 3.07
C SER A 186 16.09 35.52 3.62
N ILE A 187 15.48 36.24 4.57
CA ILE A 187 16.11 37.39 5.25
C ILE A 187 17.28 36.90 6.13
N ASP A 188 17.10 35.76 6.80
CA ASP A 188 18.13 35.13 7.64
C ASP A 188 19.23 34.42 6.83
N GLY A 189 19.18 34.46 5.49
CA GLY A 189 20.17 33.82 4.62
C GLY A 189 20.18 32.28 4.73
N ALA A 190 19.08 31.67 5.14
CA ALA A 190 19.00 30.23 5.36
C ALA A 190 19.17 29.44 4.04
N SER A 191 19.99 28.38 4.09
CA SER A 191 20.16 27.47 2.96
C SER A 191 18.88 26.66 2.68
N LYS A 192 18.72 26.14 1.45
CA LYS A 192 17.58 25.29 1.09
C LYS A 192 17.41 24.07 2.01
N PHE A 193 18.52 23.47 2.44
CA PHE A 193 18.49 22.35 3.38
C PHE A 193 18.04 22.77 4.78
N ALA A 194 18.44 23.96 5.24
CA ALA A 194 17.96 24.52 6.51
C ALA A 194 16.45 24.80 6.44
N VAL A 195 15.95 25.38 5.34
CA VAL A 195 14.52 25.57 5.10
C VAL A 195 13.78 24.23 5.11
N PHE A 196 14.31 23.22 4.42
CA PHE A 196 13.72 21.89 4.42
C PHE A 196 13.64 21.28 5.82
N ARG A 197 14.76 21.24 6.54
CA ARG A 197 14.85 20.56 7.84
C ARG A 197 14.09 21.29 8.96
N TYR A 198 14.12 22.62 8.98
CA TYR A 198 13.58 23.40 10.10
C TYR A 198 12.19 24.00 9.84
N ILE A 199 11.76 24.15 8.59
CA ILE A 199 10.44 24.71 8.24
C ILE A 199 9.56 23.65 7.59
N GLN A 200 10.00 23.06 6.48
CA GLN A 200 9.14 22.20 5.67
C GLN A 200 8.84 20.86 6.37
N LEU A 201 9.88 20.13 6.78
CA LEU A 201 9.73 18.80 7.38
C LEU A 201 8.89 18.81 8.68
N PRO A 202 9.09 19.75 9.63
CA PRO A 202 8.26 19.83 10.84
C PRO A 202 6.79 20.15 10.54
N LYS A 203 6.53 21.04 9.57
CA LYS A 203 5.16 21.40 9.16
C LYS A 203 4.48 20.29 8.35
N LEU A 204 5.25 19.44 7.68
CA LEU A 204 4.76 18.26 6.98
C LEU A 204 4.43 17.08 7.91
N ARG A 205 4.81 17.10 9.19
CA ARG A 205 4.62 15.95 10.11
C ARG A 205 3.21 15.37 10.10
N GLY A 206 2.18 16.22 10.13
CA GLY A 206 0.78 15.76 10.12
C GLY A 206 0.40 15.06 8.81
N VAL A 207 0.84 15.62 7.67
CA VAL A 207 0.61 15.07 6.34
C VAL A 207 1.39 13.76 6.14
N LEU A 208 2.66 13.72 6.57
CA LEU A 208 3.50 12.53 6.49
C LEU A 208 2.96 11.40 7.36
N MET A 209 2.39 11.70 8.53
CA MET A 209 1.74 10.68 9.37
C MET A 209 0.56 10.05 8.64
N ILE A 210 -0.27 10.85 7.98
CA ILE A 210 -1.39 10.34 7.15
C ILE A 210 -0.84 9.51 5.98
N ALA A 211 0.17 10.01 5.27
CA ALA A 211 0.77 9.31 4.13
C ALA A 211 1.35 7.95 4.53
N VAL A 212 2.12 7.90 5.62
CA VAL A 212 2.70 6.65 6.15
C VAL A 212 1.61 5.67 6.57
N LEU A 213 0.56 6.12 7.27
CA LEU A 213 -0.52 5.24 7.70
C LEU A 213 -1.28 4.65 6.51
N LEU A 214 -1.67 5.49 5.54
CA LEU A 214 -2.38 5.04 4.36
C LEU A 214 -1.53 4.06 3.53
N ARG A 215 -0.25 4.38 3.30
CA ARG A 215 0.65 3.51 2.53
C ARG A 215 1.01 2.24 3.26
N PHE A 216 1.18 2.29 4.58
CA PHE A 216 1.38 1.07 5.35
C PHE A 216 0.16 0.16 5.22
N MET A 217 -1.05 0.67 5.46
CA MET A 217 -2.27 -0.13 5.38
C MET A 217 -2.47 -0.74 3.98
N ASP A 218 -2.32 0.08 2.94
CA ASP A 218 -2.54 -0.36 1.56
C ASP A 218 -1.48 -1.38 1.10
N SER A 219 -0.19 -1.10 1.30
CA SER A 219 0.87 -2.06 0.97
C SER A 219 0.80 -3.33 1.82
N PHE A 220 0.38 -3.24 3.09
CA PHE A 220 0.27 -4.39 3.99
C PHE A 220 -0.86 -5.35 3.59
N MET A 221 -1.89 -4.83 2.93
CA MET A 221 -3.02 -5.61 2.42
C MET A 221 -2.91 -5.92 0.93
N ILE A 222 -1.74 -5.67 0.30
CA ILE A 222 -1.54 -5.84 -1.14
C ILE A 222 -1.88 -7.27 -1.61
N TYR A 223 -2.61 -7.37 -2.73
CA TYR A 223 -3.02 -8.65 -3.29
C TYR A 223 -2.95 -8.63 -4.82
N THR A 224 -3.77 -7.78 -5.45
CA THR A 224 -4.09 -7.86 -6.88
C THR A 224 -2.86 -7.69 -7.77
N GLU A 225 -2.04 -6.67 -7.53
CA GLU A 225 -0.90 -6.36 -8.38
C GLU A 225 0.18 -7.46 -8.38
N PRO A 226 0.69 -7.93 -7.22
CA PRO A 226 1.65 -9.03 -7.20
C PRO A 226 1.05 -10.35 -7.68
N PHE A 227 -0.25 -10.57 -7.46
CA PHE A 227 -0.94 -11.77 -7.93
C PHE A 227 -1.00 -11.79 -9.45
N VAL A 228 -1.37 -10.68 -10.08
CA VAL A 228 -1.38 -10.56 -11.55
C VAL A 228 0.04 -10.65 -12.10
N LEU A 229 1.02 -9.99 -11.50
CA LEU A 229 2.39 -9.97 -12.02
C LEU A 229 3.07 -11.35 -11.95
N THR A 230 3.03 -11.99 -10.78
CA THR A 230 3.86 -13.17 -10.48
C THR A 230 3.08 -14.39 -9.99
N GLY A 231 1.83 -14.22 -9.55
CA GLY A 231 1.05 -15.29 -8.93
C GLY A 231 1.68 -15.87 -7.64
N GLY A 232 2.60 -15.15 -7.00
CA GLY A 232 3.34 -15.60 -5.81
C GLY A 232 4.73 -16.20 -6.10
N GLY A 233 5.11 -16.34 -7.38
CA GLY A 233 6.34 -16.99 -7.80
C GLY A 233 7.57 -16.08 -7.96
N PRO A 234 8.76 -16.70 -8.18
CA PRO A 234 9.03 -18.15 -8.14
C PRO A 234 9.22 -18.67 -6.70
N GLY A 235 8.78 -19.91 -6.44
CA GLY A 235 9.05 -20.60 -5.17
C GLY A 235 8.54 -19.89 -3.91
N ASN A 236 7.37 -19.24 -3.98
CA ASN A 236 6.75 -18.42 -2.92
C ASN A 236 7.43 -17.06 -2.61
N ALA A 237 8.38 -16.62 -3.44
CA ALA A 237 9.13 -15.38 -3.21
C ALA A 237 8.24 -14.13 -3.08
N THR A 238 7.10 -14.11 -3.75
CA THR A 238 6.14 -13.00 -3.75
C THR A 238 4.76 -13.42 -3.22
N THR A 239 4.67 -14.58 -2.55
CA THR A 239 3.45 -15.02 -1.86
C THR A 239 3.29 -14.22 -0.57
N PHE A 240 2.52 -13.14 -0.68
CA PHE A 240 2.16 -12.24 0.41
C PHE A 240 1.06 -12.81 1.30
N LEU A 241 0.89 -12.22 2.49
CA LEU A 241 -0.07 -12.70 3.47
C LEU A 241 -1.49 -12.75 2.90
N SER A 242 -1.95 -11.68 2.24
CA SER A 242 -3.28 -11.64 1.63
C SER A 242 -3.49 -12.73 0.57
N GLN A 243 -2.45 -13.07 -0.20
CA GLN A 243 -2.51 -14.14 -1.21
C GLN A 243 -2.58 -15.52 -0.55
N TYR A 244 -1.74 -15.76 0.46
CA TYR A 244 -1.72 -17.00 1.21
C TYR A 244 -3.08 -17.26 1.88
N LEU A 245 -3.64 -16.26 2.58
CA LEU A 245 -4.95 -16.39 3.23
C LEU A 245 -6.08 -16.60 2.22
N THR A 246 -6.04 -15.93 1.06
CA THR A 246 -7.04 -16.13 0.00
C THR A 246 -6.95 -17.54 -0.57
N GLN A 247 -5.75 -18.07 -0.79
CA GLN A 247 -5.55 -19.43 -1.27
C GLN A 247 -6.08 -20.46 -0.27
N LYS A 248 -5.88 -20.23 1.04
CA LYS A 248 -6.35 -21.10 2.12
C LYS A 248 -7.88 -21.04 2.25
N ALA A 249 -8.45 -19.84 2.34
CA ALA A 249 -9.90 -19.66 2.52
C ALA A 249 -10.72 -20.05 1.28
N VAL A 250 -10.30 -19.61 0.09
CA VAL A 250 -11.10 -19.73 -1.15
C VAL A 250 -10.62 -20.90 -2.01
N GLY A 251 -9.31 -21.14 -2.08
CA GLY A 251 -8.75 -22.22 -2.89
C GLY A 251 -8.88 -23.59 -2.22
N GLN A 252 -8.67 -23.66 -0.90
CA GLN A 252 -8.69 -24.91 -0.12
C GLN A 252 -9.97 -25.10 0.68
N PHE A 253 -10.83 -24.07 0.79
CA PHE A 253 -12.05 -24.06 1.61
C PHE A 253 -11.80 -24.21 3.12
N ASP A 254 -10.58 -23.92 3.57
CA ASP A 254 -10.17 -23.99 4.98
C ASP A 254 -10.47 -22.66 5.68
N LEU A 255 -11.74 -22.41 6.00
CA LEU A 255 -12.23 -21.13 6.55
C LEU A 255 -11.86 -20.87 8.01
N GLY A 256 -11.59 -21.91 8.80
CA GLY A 256 -11.19 -21.78 10.19
C GLY A 256 -9.74 -21.30 10.38
N PRO A 257 -8.75 -21.93 9.71
CA PRO A 257 -7.35 -21.55 9.83
C PRO A 257 -6.88 -20.42 8.88
N ALA A 258 -7.77 -19.82 8.09
CA ALA A 258 -7.49 -18.69 7.21
C ALA A 258 -8.04 -17.37 7.79
#